data_AF-A0A4Q5A1Y7-F1
#
_entry.id   AF-A0A4Q5A1Y7-F1
#
_cell.length_a   1.000
_cell.length_b   1.000
_cell.length_c   1.000
_cell.angle_alpha   90.00
_cell.angle_beta   90.00
_cell.angle_gamma   90.00
#
_symmetry.space_group_name_H-M   'P 1'
#
loop_
_entity.id
_entity.type
_entity.pdbx_description
1 polymer ?
#
loop_
_entity_poly.entity_id
_entity_poly.type
_entity_poly.pdbx_seq_one_letter_code
_entity_poly.pdbx_strand_id
1 'polypeptide(L)'
;MIAMLKMLLDVMAMQLAGTVEEIDERGYIAVNKVQMLLQLMAEVTNAIIEAKKSKDTPAENRQLLHKLDAQFEALERSTRAMASRAVRGADVKNAIVAGALAQLRAVEWAVTDEKSEAA
;
A
#
# COMPACT_ATOMS: atom_id res chain seq x y z
N MET A 1 -9.30 11.23 -6.13
CA MET A 1 -8.28 10.16 -6.23
C MET A 1 -6.92 10.60 -5.68
N ILE A 2 -6.27 11.66 -6.17
CA ILE A 2 -4.93 12.04 -5.67
C ILE A 2 -4.92 12.29 -4.15
N ALA A 3 -5.94 12.97 -3.59
CA ALA A 3 -6.07 13.17 -2.15
C ALA A 3 -6.14 11.85 -1.36
N MET A 4 -6.80 10.85 -1.94
CA MET A 4 -6.90 9.50 -1.40
C MET A 4 -5.54 8.81 -1.30
N LEU A 5 -4.76 8.85 -2.38
CA LEU A 5 -3.42 8.26 -2.43
C LEU A 5 -2.47 8.99 -1.47
N LYS A 6 -2.63 10.30 -1.30
CA LYS A 6 -1.88 11.06 -0.29
C LYS A 6 -2.23 10.61 1.12
N MET A 7 -3.51 10.44 1.43
CA MET A 7 -3.95 9.93 2.74
C MET A 7 -3.38 8.53 3.02
N LEU A 8 -3.38 7.64 2.04
CA LEU A 8 -2.76 6.32 2.15
C LEU A 8 -1.25 6.43 2.43
N LEU A 9 -0.56 7.35 1.75
CA LEU A 9 0.87 7.61 1.97
C LEU A 9 1.14 8.16 3.37
N ASP A 10 0.29 9.05 3.88
CA ASP A 10 0.42 9.63 5.23
C ASP A 10 0.26 8.54 6.31
N VAL A 11 -0.72 7.63 6.14
CA VAL A 11 -0.89 6.49 7.04
C VAL A 11 0.35 5.59 7.04
N MET A 12 0.89 5.27 5.86
CA MET A 12 2.12 4.48 5.74
C MET A 12 3.33 5.19 6.35
N ALA A 13 3.42 6.51 6.22
CA ALA A 13 4.49 7.30 6.81
C ALA A 13 4.43 7.29 8.36
N MET A 14 3.23 7.36 8.95
CA MET A 14 3.05 7.20 10.39
C MET A 14 3.46 5.81 10.87
N GLN A 15 3.07 4.76 10.13
CA GLN A 15 3.49 3.38 10.43
C GLN A 15 5.01 3.21 10.33
N LEU A 16 5.64 3.85 9.34
CA LEU A 16 7.09 3.82 9.15
C LEU A 16 7.81 4.50 10.32
N ALA A 17 7.37 5.69 10.72
CA ALA A 17 7.96 6.42 11.84
C ALA A 17 7.94 5.58 13.13
N GLY A 18 6.77 5.03 13.51
CA GLY A 18 6.67 4.15 14.68
C GLY A 18 7.51 2.88 14.56
N THR A 19 7.60 2.30 13.36
CA THR A 19 8.44 1.11 13.13
C THR A 19 9.94 1.41 13.27
N VAL A 20 10.39 2.61 12.85
CA VAL A 20 11.79 3.02 12.98
C VAL A 20 12.17 3.19 14.45
N GLU A 21 11.25 3.67 15.30
CA GLU A 21 11.46 3.76 16.75
C GLU A 21 11.59 2.38 17.42
N GLU A 22 11.02 1.33 16.83
CA GLU A 22 11.13 -0.06 17.30
C GLU A 22 12.46 -0.74 16.90
N ILE A 23 13.32 -0.09 16.10
CA ILE A 23 14.58 -0.70 15.65
C ILE A 23 15.55 -0.81 16.83
N ASP A 24 15.81 -2.05 17.23
CA ASP A 24 16.87 -2.42 18.16
C ASP A 24 17.86 -3.39 17.47
N GLU A 25 19.10 -3.43 17.94
CA GLU A 25 20.23 -4.18 17.40
C GLU A 25 19.96 -5.69 17.27
N ARG A 26 18.95 -6.20 17.98
CA ARG A 26 18.62 -7.63 18.08
C ARG A 26 17.48 -8.08 17.16
N GLY A 27 16.77 -7.15 16.50
CA GLY A 27 15.47 -7.40 15.88
C GLY A 27 15.43 -7.25 14.36
N TYR A 28 15.49 -8.37 13.61
CA TYR A 28 15.31 -8.40 12.15
C TYR A 28 13.87 -8.08 11.68
N ILE A 29 12.90 -8.04 12.60
CA ILE A 29 11.49 -7.80 12.30
C ILE A 29 11.28 -6.35 11.89
N ALA A 30 11.76 -5.38 12.67
CA ALA A 30 11.60 -3.96 12.38
C ALA A 30 12.22 -3.59 11.02
N VAL A 31 13.38 -4.17 10.68
CA VAL A 31 14.01 -3.99 9.36
C VAL A 31 13.12 -4.50 8.23
N ASN A 32 12.54 -5.69 8.36
CA ASN A 32 11.62 -6.23 7.35
C ASN A 32 10.34 -5.39 7.21
N LYS A 33 9.84 -4.84 8.32
CA LYS A 33 8.71 -3.93 8.33
C LYS A 33 9.04 -2.63 7.57
N VAL A 34 10.16 -1.98 7.88
CA VAL A 34 10.65 -0.78 7.19
C VAL A 34 10.80 -1.02 5.68
N GLN A 35 11.47 -2.11 5.30
CA GLN A 35 11.67 -2.45 3.88
C GLN A 35 10.34 -2.58 3.13
N MET A 36 9.36 -3.26 3.73
CA MET A 36 8.07 -3.47 3.08
C MET A 36 7.25 -2.19 3.01
N LEU A 37 7.24 -1.38 4.07
CA LEU A 37 6.56 -0.08 4.08
C LEU A 37 7.15 0.85 3.01
N LEU A 38 8.48 0.95 2.91
CA LEU A 38 9.14 1.76 1.88
C LEU A 38 8.79 1.29 0.46
N GLN A 39 8.72 -0.02 0.23
CA GLN A 39 8.32 -0.57 -1.06
C GLN A 39 6.87 -0.19 -1.42
N LEU A 40 5.93 -0.34 -0.49
CA LEU A 40 4.53 0.04 -0.70
C LEU A 40 4.36 1.54 -0.94
N MET A 41 5.05 2.37 -0.15
CA MET A 41 5.06 3.83 -0.31
C MET A 41 5.62 4.25 -1.67
N ALA A 42 6.61 3.54 -2.21
CA ALA A 42 7.16 3.81 -3.54
C ALA A 42 6.11 3.56 -4.64
N GLU A 43 5.34 2.46 -4.56
CA GLU A 43 4.27 2.18 -5.51
C GLU A 43 3.15 3.22 -5.44
N VAL A 44 2.73 3.63 -4.23
CA VAL A 44 1.74 4.70 -4.04
C VAL A 44 2.26 6.03 -4.61
N THR A 45 3.53 6.35 -4.37
CA THR A 45 4.16 7.56 -4.91
C THR A 45 4.18 7.56 -6.44
N ASN A 46 4.51 6.41 -7.05
CA ASN A 46 4.47 6.24 -8.50
C ASN A 46 3.04 6.45 -9.05
N ALA A 47 2.04 5.88 -8.38
CA ALA A 47 0.63 6.09 -8.75
C ALA A 47 0.22 7.56 -8.65
N ILE A 48 0.69 8.31 -7.64
CA ILE A 48 0.45 9.76 -7.52
C ILE A 48 1.10 10.52 -8.69
N ILE A 49 2.34 10.19 -9.03
CA ILE A 49 3.06 10.82 -10.15
C ILE A 49 2.33 10.56 -11.47
N GLU A 50 1.88 9.33 -11.70
CA GLU A 50 1.13 8.94 -12.89
C GLU A 50 -0.23 9.67 -12.94
N ALA A 51 -0.95 9.72 -11.81
CA ALA A 51 -2.19 10.47 -11.67
C ALA A 51 -2.02 11.97 -11.97
N LYS A 52 -0.91 12.59 -11.54
CA LYS A 52 -0.63 14.00 -11.83
C LYS A 52 -0.34 14.28 -13.31
N LYS A 53 0.12 13.28 -14.07
CA LYS A 53 0.37 13.38 -15.51
C LYS A 53 -0.87 13.04 -16.35
N SER A 54 -1.88 12.42 -15.72
CA SER A 54 -3.14 12.01 -16.33
C SER A 54 -4.07 13.21 -16.58
N LYS A 55 -5.09 13.01 -17.42
CA LYS A 55 -6.17 14.00 -17.65
C LYS A 55 -7.23 13.97 -16.54
N ASP A 56 -7.00 13.22 -15.47
CA ASP A 56 -7.89 13.05 -14.31
C ASP A 56 -9.29 12.57 -14.70
N THR A 57 -9.40 11.81 -15.80
CA THR A 57 -10.68 11.25 -16.21
C THR A 57 -11.08 10.08 -15.28
N PRO A 58 -12.38 9.85 -15.04
CA PRO A 58 -12.81 8.72 -14.21
C PRO A 58 -12.30 7.36 -14.69
N ALA A 59 -12.14 7.17 -16.01
CA ALA A 59 -11.63 5.92 -16.58
C ALA A 59 -10.15 5.72 -16.31
N GLU A 60 -9.31 6.74 -16.52
CA GLU A 60 -7.88 6.69 -16.20
C GLU A 60 -7.65 6.50 -14.70
N ASN A 61 -8.44 7.18 -13.87
CA ASN A 61 -8.36 7.03 -12.42
C ASN A 61 -8.66 5.59 -11.96
N ARG A 62 -9.70 4.94 -12.51
CA ARG A 62 -9.97 3.52 -12.24
C ARG A 62 -8.83 2.63 -12.71
N GLN A 63 -8.28 2.87 -13.89
CA GLN A 63 -7.14 2.10 -14.40
C GLN A 63 -5.91 2.20 -13.49
N LEU A 64 -5.61 3.40 -12.99
CA LEU A 64 -4.51 3.63 -12.05
C LEU A 64 -4.73 2.90 -10.72
N LEU A 65 -5.94 2.94 -10.18
CA LEU A 65 -6.27 2.22 -8.95
C LEU A 65 -6.20 0.71 -9.14
N HIS A 66 -6.76 0.18 -10.23
CA HIS A 66 -6.63 -1.25 -10.56
C HIS A 66 -5.18 -1.70 -10.74
N LYS A 67 -4.34 -0.86 -11.35
CA LYS A 67 -2.91 -1.13 -11.49
C LYS A 67 -2.24 -1.21 -10.13
N LEU A 68 -2.51 -0.24 -9.24
CA LEU A 68 -1.96 -0.22 -7.88
C LEU A 68 -2.44 -1.42 -7.04
N ASP A 69 -3.74 -1.77 -7.11
CA ASP A 69 -4.30 -2.95 -6.45
C ASP A 69 -3.63 -4.23 -6.94
N ALA A 70 -3.48 -4.40 -8.26
CA ALA A 70 -2.79 -5.54 -8.85
C ALA A 70 -1.32 -5.66 -8.41
N GLN A 71 -0.61 -4.53 -8.27
CA GLN A 71 0.76 -4.50 -7.73
C GLN A 71 0.79 -4.96 -6.27
N PHE A 72 -0.12 -4.47 -5.43
CA PHE A 72 -0.21 -4.86 -4.03
C PHE A 72 -0.60 -6.34 -3.89
N GLU A 73 -1.54 -6.84 -4.68
CA GLU A 73 -1.89 -8.25 -4.73
C GLU A 73 -0.70 -9.13 -5.16
N ALA A 74 0.08 -8.70 -6.14
CA ALA A 74 1.25 -9.45 -6.58
C ALA A 74 2.30 -9.56 -5.46
N LEU A 75 2.52 -8.47 -4.71
CA LEU A 75 3.38 -8.47 -3.53
C LEU A 75 2.81 -9.37 -2.41
N GLU A 76 1.50 -9.34 -2.19
CA GLU A 76 0.82 -10.17 -1.19
C GLU A 76 1.00 -11.65 -1.54
N ARG A 77 0.69 -12.05 -2.77
CA ARG A 77 0.87 -13.44 -3.24
C ARG A 77 2.31 -13.90 -3.12
N SER A 78 3.27 -13.04 -3.47
CA SER A 78 4.70 -13.33 -3.38
C SER A 78 5.14 -13.54 -1.93
N THR A 79 4.76 -12.62 -1.04
CA THR A 79 5.12 -12.69 0.38
C THR A 79 4.42 -13.83 1.10
N ARG A 80 3.16 -14.13 0.77
CA ARG A 80 2.42 -15.32 1.21
C ARG A 80 3.11 -16.62 0.80
N ALA A 81 3.57 -16.71 -0.45
CA ALA A 81 4.29 -17.90 -0.94
C ALA A 81 5.66 -18.08 -0.26
N MET A 82 6.33 -16.99 0.11
CA MET A 82 7.55 -17.04 0.92
C MET A 82 7.26 -17.47 2.36
N ALA A 83 6.19 -16.93 2.95
CA ALA A 83 5.70 -17.28 4.30
C ALA A 83 5.35 -18.77 4.41
N SER A 84 4.66 -19.33 3.41
CA SER A 84 4.35 -20.77 3.37
C SER A 84 5.58 -21.67 3.31
N ARG A 85 6.74 -21.11 2.94
CA ARG A 85 8.05 -21.80 2.91
C ARG A 85 8.91 -21.48 4.15
N ALA A 86 8.33 -20.86 5.18
CA ALA A 86 9.00 -20.42 6.40
C ALA A 86 10.25 -19.53 6.12
N VAL A 87 10.22 -18.74 5.04
CA VAL A 87 11.29 -17.76 4.78
C VAL A 87 11.27 -16.73 5.89
N ARG A 88 12.42 -16.53 6.53
CA ARG A 88 12.55 -15.65 7.70
C ARG A 88 12.03 -14.24 7.39
N GLY A 89 11.05 -13.78 8.17
CA GLY A 89 10.45 -12.45 8.05
C GLY A 89 9.42 -12.30 6.92
N ALA A 90 9.13 -13.36 6.16
CA ALA A 90 8.11 -13.31 5.11
C ALA A 90 6.69 -13.17 5.69
N ASP A 91 6.42 -13.74 6.86
CA ASP A 91 5.12 -13.62 7.53
C ASP A 91 4.82 -12.16 7.90
N VAL A 92 5.83 -11.46 8.41
CA VAL A 92 5.76 -10.03 8.74
C VAL A 92 5.51 -9.19 7.49
N LYS A 93 6.26 -9.48 6.42
CA LYS A 93 6.08 -8.83 5.11
C LYS A 93 4.67 -9.05 4.57
N ASN A 94 4.17 -10.28 4.62
CA ASN A 94 2.83 -10.63 4.18
C ASN A 94 1.74 -9.89 4.96
N ALA A 95 1.86 -9.85 6.29
CA ALA A 95 0.91 -9.14 7.14
C ALA A 95 0.81 -7.63 6.81
N ILE A 96 1.95 -6.99 6.55
CA ILE A 96 2.00 -5.58 6.15
C ILE A 96 1.33 -5.36 4.80
N VAL A 97 1.70 -6.16 3.79
CA VAL A 97 1.12 -6.00 2.44
C VAL A 97 -0.38 -6.28 2.45
N ALA A 98 -0.83 -7.32 3.15
CA ALA A 98 -2.25 -7.62 3.29
C ALA A 98 -3.02 -6.47 3.97
N GLY A 99 -2.44 -5.86 5.01
CA GLY A 99 -3.02 -4.67 5.65
C GLY A 99 -3.10 -3.46 4.72
N ALA A 100 -2.04 -3.18 3.96
CA ALA A 100 -2.00 -2.08 3.00
C ALA A 100 -2.98 -2.29 1.83
N LEU A 101 -3.14 -3.52 1.34
CA LEU A 101 -4.13 -3.89 0.34
C LEU A 101 -5.57 -3.69 0.86
N ALA A 102 -5.84 -4.09 2.11
CA ALA A 102 -7.13 -3.86 2.73
C ALA A 102 -7.44 -2.36 2.88
N GLN A 103 -6.44 -1.56 3.26
CA GLN A 103 -6.57 -0.09 3.33
C GLN A 103 -6.85 0.50 1.94
N LEU A 104 -6.09 0.14 0.91
CA LEU A 104 -6.31 0.62 -0.46
C LEU A 104 -7.76 0.38 -0.92
N ARG A 105 -8.27 -0.83 -0.72
CA ARG A 105 -9.63 -1.23 -1.10
C ARG A 105 -10.71 -0.51 -0.28
N ALA A 106 -10.48 -0.32 1.02
CA ALA A 106 -11.40 0.41 1.87
C ALA A 106 -11.55 1.87 1.43
N VAL A 107 -10.44 2.52 1.07
CA VAL A 107 -10.50 3.91 0.62
C VAL A 107 -11.05 4.02 -0.82
N GLU A 108 -10.76 3.05 -1.70
CA GLU A 108 -11.40 2.98 -3.02
C GLU A 108 -12.94 2.89 -2.91
N TRP A 109 -13.44 2.03 -2.03
CA TRP A 109 -14.87 1.88 -1.79
C TRP A 109 -15.51 3.19 -1.29
N ALA A 110 -14.91 3.82 -0.27
CA ALA A 110 -15.40 5.09 0.27
C ALA A 110 -15.51 6.21 -0.78
N VAL A 111 -14.54 6.29 -1.71
CA VAL A 111 -14.55 7.29 -2.81
C VAL A 111 -15.59 6.97 -3.89
N THR A 112 -16.03 5.72 -3.98
CA THR A 112 -17.03 5.29 -4.96
C THR A 112 -18.45 5.56 -4.45
N ASP A 113 -18.69 5.37 -3.16
CA ASP A 113 -20.00 5.58 -2.53
C ASP A 113 -20.36 7.07 -2.37
N GLU A 114 -19.41 7.93 -1.97
CA GLU A 114 -19.63 9.39 -1.90
C GLU A 114 -20.04 9.99 -3.25
N LYS A 115 -19.64 9.38 -4.37
CA LYS A 115 -20.07 9.80 -5.71
C LYS A 115 -21.47 9.32 -6.09
N SER A 116 -21.97 8.25 -5.46
CA SER A 116 -23.31 7.71 -5.72
C SER A 116 -24.39 8.45 -4.94
N GLU A 117 -24.07 8.96 -3.75
CA GLU A 117 -25.02 9.76 -2.94
C GLU A 117 -25.16 11.22 -3.42
N ALA A 118 -24.21 11.70 -4.22
CA ALA A 118 -24.20 13.06 -4.76
C ALA A 118 -24.79 13.17 -6.19
N ALA A 119 -25.34 12.08 -6.75
CA ALA A 119 -25.91 11.99 -8.10
C ALA A 119 -27.43 11.76 -8.06
#